data_AF-A0A0Z8T2H4-F1
#
_entry.id   AF-A0A0Z8T2H4-F1
#
_cell.length_a   1.000
_cell.length_b   1.000
_cell.length_c   1.000
_cell.angle_alpha   90.00
_cell.angle_beta   90.00
_cell.angle_gamma   90.00
#
_symmetry.space_group_name_H-M   'P 1'
#
loop_
_entity.id
_entity.type
_entity.pdbx_description
1 polymer ?
#
loop_
_entity_poly.entity_id
_entity_poly.type
_entity_poly.pdbx_seq_one_letter_code
_entity_poly.pdbx_strand_id
1 'polypeptide(L)'
;MNRRLVGVLLKSLNKTMFLFGIVLSALGVGMGLFLPQFIGRLLDQTYLSNLLTRPELLAGFILFFVSVYTVQALSNYFIGRSGSNALKQLQQYIYESLLTTSVKDLDQYQSGDLASRLTNDMSVVHHRYSSKFLDEWFDGYGVNLFSVDHQSVAHGS
;
A
#
# COMPACT_ATOMS: atom_id res chain seq x y z
N MET A 1 -13.35 14.52 9.78
CA MET A 1 -13.22 14.81 8.33
C MET A 1 -14.58 15.23 7.78
N ASN A 2 -14.66 16.34 7.03
CA ASN A 2 -15.92 16.83 6.47
C ASN A 2 -16.50 15.81 5.48
N ARG A 3 -17.78 15.42 5.64
CA ARG A 3 -18.45 14.42 4.79
C ARG A 3 -18.39 14.76 3.30
N ARG A 4 -18.35 16.05 2.94
CA ARG A 4 -18.20 16.51 1.55
C ARG A 4 -16.85 16.12 0.95
N LEU A 5 -15.76 16.29 1.70
CA LEU A 5 -14.40 15.96 1.23
C LEU A 5 -14.22 14.45 1.06
N VAL A 6 -14.79 13.65 1.96
CA VAL A 6 -14.80 12.19 1.83
C VAL A 6 -15.57 11.76 0.58
N GLY A 7 -16.71 12.40 0.31
CA GLY A 7 -17.50 12.13 -0.89
C GLY A 7 -16.74 12.42 -2.18
N VAL A 8 -16.01 13.54 -2.24
CA VAL A 8 -15.16 13.90 -3.41
C VAL A 8 -14.04 12.87 -3.57
N LEU A 9 -13.33 12.52 -2.50
CA LEU A 9 -12.25 11.56 -2.54
C LEU A 9 -12.71 10.16 -3.02
N LEU A 10 -13.85 9.68 -2.51
CA LEU A 10 -14.43 8.40 -2.94
C LEU A 10 -14.93 8.42 -4.39
N LYS A 11 -15.40 9.57 -4.87
CA LYS A 11 -15.84 9.74 -6.26
C LYS A 11 -14.63 9.78 -7.22
N SER A 12 -13.53 10.39 -6.81
CA SER A 12 -12.27 10.50 -7.56
C SER A 12 -11.46 9.21 -7.60
N LEU A 13 -11.83 8.21 -6.80
CA LEU A 13 -11.16 6.93 -6.74
C LEU A 13 -11.45 6.09 -7.99
N ASN A 14 -10.41 5.53 -8.62
CA ASN A 14 -10.58 4.60 -9.73
C ASN A 14 -11.08 3.26 -9.18
N LYS A 15 -12.41 3.07 -9.25
CA LYS A 15 -13.12 1.93 -8.65
C LYS A 15 -12.63 0.59 -9.21
N THR A 16 -12.39 0.51 -10.52
CA THR A 16 -11.95 -0.73 -11.17
C THR A 16 -10.55 -1.14 -10.69
N MET A 17 -9.61 -0.19 -10.72
CA MET A 17 -8.23 -0.43 -10.30
C MET A 17 -8.15 -0.78 -8.81
N PHE A 18 -8.93 -0.07 -7.99
CA PHE A 18 -8.98 -0.31 -6.56
C PHE A 18 -9.62 -1.65 -6.23
N LEU A 19 -10.77 -1.98 -6.82
CA LEU A 19 -11.44 -3.27 -6.60
C LEU A 19 -10.54 -4.43 -7.04
N PHE A 20 -9.88 -4.31 -8.19
CA PHE A 20 -8.94 -5.31 -8.67
C PHE A 20 -7.77 -5.50 -7.70
N GLY A 21 -7.22 -4.40 -7.18
CA GLY A 21 -6.20 -4.43 -6.13
C GLY A 21 -6.68 -5.10 -4.85
N ILE A 22 -7.91 -4.83 -4.38
CA ILE A 22 -8.50 -5.48 -3.21
C ILE A 22 -8.66 -6.98 -3.41
N VAL A 23 -9.11 -7.42 -4.59
CA VAL A 23 -9.22 -8.86 -4.92
C VAL A 23 -7.85 -9.52 -4.90
N LEU A 24 -6.83 -8.89 -5.51
CA LEU A 24 -5.45 -9.39 -5.45
C LEU A 24 -4.90 -9.41 -4.02
N SER A 25 -5.25 -8.43 -3.19
CA SER A 25 -4.86 -8.40 -1.77
C SER A 25 -5.43 -9.60 -1.02
N ALA A 26 -6.73 -9.87 -1.17
CA ALA A 26 -7.37 -11.02 -0.55
C ALA A 26 -6.77 -12.36 -1.00
N LEU A 27 -6.47 -12.49 -2.30
CA LEU A 27 -5.76 -13.65 -2.84
C LEU A 27 -4.35 -13.78 -2.26
N GLY A 28 -3.60 -12.67 -2.19
CA GLY A 28 -2.26 -12.62 -1.62
C GLY A 28 -2.23 -13.06 -0.15
N VAL A 29 -3.18 -12.60 0.66
CA VAL A 29 -3.35 -13.04 2.06
C VAL A 29 -3.63 -14.53 2.12
N GLY A 30 -4.59 -15.02 1.32
CA GLY A 30 -4.93 -16.45 1.27
C GLY A 30 -3.73 -17.33 0.89
N MET A 31 -2.93 -16.91 -0.08
CA MET A 31 -1.72 -17.62 -0.47
C MET A 31 -0.60 -17.48 0.58
N GLY A 32 -0.48 -16.34 1.25
CA GLY A 32 0.51 -16.07 2.30
C GLY A 32 0.35 -16.97 3.52
N LEU A 33 -0.89 -17.38 3.85
CA LEU A 33 -1.17 -18.36 4.91
C LEU A 33 -0.59 -19.76 4.64
N PHE A 34 -0.17 -20.06 3.42
CA PHE A 34 0.52 -21.30 3.09
C PHE A 34 1.92 -21.37 3.70
N LEU A 35 2.58 -20.21 3.90
CA LEU A 35 3.97 -20.15 4.32
C LEU A 35 4.22 -20.75 5.72
N PRO A 36 3.43 -20.44 6.77
CA PRO A 36 3.54 -21.10 8.07
C PRO A 36 3.29 -22.62 8.01
N GLN A 37 2.29 -23.06 7.22
CA GLN A 37 2.00 -24.49 7.04
C GLN A 37 3.14 -25.22 6.34
N PHE A 38 3.74 -24.57 5.33
CA PHE A 38 4.88 -25.10 4.60
C PHE A 38 6.10 -25.23 5.52
N ILE A 39 6.44 -24.20 6.28
CA ILE A 39 7.53 -24.24 7.27
C ILE A 39 7.28 -25.38 8.27
N GLY A 40 6.05 -25.53 8.76
CA GLY A 40 5.69 -26.64 9.65
C GLY A 40 5.98 -28.03 9.05
N ARG A 41 5.73 -28.22 7.75
CA ARG A 41 6.05 -29.48 7.04
C ARG A 41 7.54 -29.68 6.80
N LEU A 42 8.32 -28.61 6.64
CA LEU A 42 9.77 -28.71 6.48
C LEU A 42 10.48 -29.24 7.73
N LEU A 43 9.84 -29.18 8.91
CA LEU A 43 10.37 -29.77 10.14
C LEU A 43 10.30 -31.31 10.13
N ASP A 44 9.50 -31.92 9.25
CA ASP A 44 9.49 -33.36 9.04
C ASP A 44 10.65 -33.76 8.10
N GLN A 45 11.58 -34.56 8.62
CA GLN A 45 12.77 -35.00 7.87
C GLN A 45 12.42 -35.82 6.62
N THR A 46 11.32 -36.58 6.64
CA THR A 46 10.85 -37.36 5.49
C THR A 46 10.33 -36.44 4.40
N TYR A 47 9.58 -35.41 4.78
CA TYR A 47 9.09 -34.40 3.83
C TYR A 47 10.24 -33.60 3.24
N LEU A 48 11.19 -33.15 4.07
CA LEU A 48 12.36 -32.38 3.64
C LEU A 48 13.24 -33.18 2.67
N SER A 49 13.56 -34.44 2.99
CA SER A 49 14.36 -35.31 2.12
C SER A 49 13.66 -35.58 0.77
N ASN A 50 12.35 -35.83 0.77
CA ASN A 50 11.57 -35.97 -0.45
C ASN A 50 11.55 -34.70 -1.30
N LEU A 51 11.50 -33.52 -0.68
CA LEU A 51 11.53 -32.24 -1.36
C LEU A 51 12.88 -31.98 -2.02
N LEU A 52 13.98 -32.25 -1.31
CA LEU A 52 15.35 -32.02 -1.79
C LEU A 52 15.79 -33.00 -2.89
N THR A 53 15.22 -34.20 -2.91
CA THR A 53 15.52 -35.22 -3.94
C THR A 53 14.72 -35.04 -5.22
N ARG A 54 13.69 -34.18 -5.22
CA ARG A 54 12.78 -33.94 -6.36
C ARG A 54 12.88 -32.49 -6.86
N PRO A 55 13.75 -32.20 -7.84
CA PRO A 55 14.01 -30.83 -8.30
C PRO A 55 12.76 -30.15 -8.87
N GLU A 56 11.82 -30.89 -9.45
CA GLU A 56 10.55 -30.38 -9.96
C GLU A 56 9.65 -29.83 -8.85
N LEU A 57 9.60 -30.49 -7.69
CA LEU A 57 8.83 -30.02 -6.55
C LEU A 57 9.46 -28.75 -6.00
N LEU A 58 10.78 -28.75 -5.82
CA LEU A 58 11.53 -27.58 -5.34
C LEU A 58 11.31 -26.36 -6.24
N ALA A 59 11.40 -26.54 -7.56
CA ALA A 59 11.14 -25.47 -8.53
C ALA A 59 9.70 -24.95 -8.45
N GLY A 60 8.72 -25.84 -8.29
CA GLY A 60 7.32 -25.47 -8.10
C GLY A 60 7.08 -24.62 -6.85
N PHE A 61 7.74 -24.95 -5.73
CA PHE A 61 7.65 -24.15 -4.51
C PHE A 61 8.29 -22.78 -4.65
N ILE A 62 9.48 -22.69 -5.26
CA ILE A 62 10.13 -21.40 -5.53
C ILE A 62 9.21 -20.53 -6.39
N LEU A 63 8.65 -21.09 -7.46
CA LEU A 63 7.71 -20.39 -8.32
C LEU A 63 6.45 -19.94 -7.57
N PHE A 64 5.91 -20.80 -6.70
CA PHE A 64 4.77 -20.45 -5.84
C PHE A 64 5.10 -19.23 -4.97
N PHE A 65 6.21 -19.23 -4.25
CA PHE A 65 6.57 -18.09 -3.40
C PHE A 65 6.81 -16.82 -4.21
N VAL A 66 7.49 -16.90 -5.36
CA VAL A 66 7.64 -15.75 -6.27
C VAL A 66 6.28 -15.21 -6.71
N SER A 67 5.33 -16.10 -7.01
CA SER A 67 3.96 -15.69 -7.39
C SER A 67 3.22 -15.00 -6.24
N VAL A 68 3.39 -15.46 -4.99
CA VAL A 68 2.82 -14.84 -3.79
C VAL A 68 3.26 -13.38 -3.66
N TYR A 69 4.57 -13.12 -3.76
CA TYR A 69 5.10 -11.76 -3.69
C TYR A 69 4.70 -10.92 -4.91
N THR A 70 4.60 -11.53 -6.09
CA THR A 70 4.16 -10.84 -7.31
C THR A 70 2.70 -10.37 -7.19
N VAL A 71 1.80 -11.24 -6.71
CA VAL A 71 0.38 -10.90 -6.50
C VAL A 71 0.24 -9.77 -5.47
N GLN A 72 1.01 -9.83 -4.37
CA GLN A 72 1.01 -8.77 -3.36
C GLN A 72 1.56 -7.45 -3.92
N ALA A 73 2.66 -7.48 -4.66
CA ALA A 73 3.24 -6.28 -5.28
C ALA A 73 2.25 -5.64 -6.29
N LEU A 74 1.56 -6.46 -7.09
CA LEU A 74 0.53 -5.98 -8.00
C LEU A 74 -0.65 -5.37 -7.26
N SER A 75 -1.17 -6.04 -6.23
CA SER A 75 -2.19 -5.48 -5.33
C SER A 75 -1.80 -4.08 -4.85
N ASN A 76 -0.57 -3.95 -4.33
CA ASN A 76 -0.05 -2.70 -3.77
C ASN A 76 0.04 -1.61 -4.83
N TYR A 77 0.54 -1.95 -6.01
CA TYR A 77 0.59 -1.05 -7.14
C TYR A 77 -0.81 -0.52 -7.50
N PHE A 78 -1.80 -1.40 -7.63
CA PHE A 78 -3.15 -1.03 -8.04
C PHE A 78 -3.87 -0.17 -6.99
N ILE A 79 -3.81 -0.56 -5.71
CA ILE A 79 -4.41 0.20 -4.61
C ILE A 79 -3.70 1.55 -4.46
N GLY A 80 -2.37 1.56 -4.38
CA GLY A 80 -1.57 2.76 -4.17
C GLY A 80 -1.69 3.75 -5.32
N ARG A 81 -1.71 3.28 -6.57
CA ARG A 81 -1.91 4.14 -7.74
C ARG A 81 -3.32 4.73 -7.78
N SER A 82 -4.35 3.95 -7.46
CA SER A 82 -5.73 4.44 -7.38
C SER A 82 -5.89 5.50 -6.29
N GLY A 83 -5.36 5.24 -5.08
CA GLY A 83 -5.38 6.19 -3.96
C GLY A 83 -4.60 7.47 -4.27
N SER A 84 -3.42 7.36 -4.86
CA SER A 84 -2.61 8.53 -5.28
C SER A 84 -3.35 9.40 -6.28
N ASN A 85 -4.04 8.79 -7.26
CA ASN A 85 -4.82 9.53 -8.25
C ASN A 85 -6.04 10.21 -7.62
N ALA A 86 -6.69 9.57 -6.65
CA ALA A 86 -7.80 10.18 -5.91
C ALA A 86 -7.34 11.40 -5.10
N LEU A 87 -6.17 11.31 -4.46
CA LEU A 87 -5.62 12.40 -3.67
C LEU A 87 -5.21 13.60 -4.54
N LYS A 88 -4.62 13.35 -5.72
CA LYS A 88 -4.31 14.40 -6.70
C LYS A 88 -5.56 15.15 -7.15
N GLN A 89 -6.65 14.44 -7.44
CA GLN A 89 -7.92 15.06 -7.80
C GLN A 89 -8.52 15.85 -6.63
N LEU A 90 -8.39 15.37 -5.39
CA LEU A 90 -8.82 16.12 -4.22
C LEU A 90 -8.02 17.42 -4.05
N GLN A 91 -6.71 17.38 -4.28
CA GLN A 91 -5.85 18.57 -4.24
C GLN A 91 -6.30 19.59 -5.31
N GLN A 92 -6.57 19.14 -6.54
CA GLN A 92 -7.09 20.00 -7.61
C GLN A 92 -8.45 20.61 -7.24
N TYR A 93 -9.37 19.81 -6.71
CA TYR A 93 -10.67 20.30 -6.26
C TYR A 93 -10.56 21.39 -5.18
N ILE A 94 -9.68 21.21 -4.20
CA ILE A 94 -9.47 22.21 -3.14
C ILE A 94 -8.83 23.46 -3.73
N TYR A 95 -7.86 23.31 -4.64
CA TYR A 95 -7.23 24.44 -5.32
C TYR A 95 -8.23 25.28 -6.12
N GLU A 96 -9.09 24.66 -6.92
CA GLU A 96 -10.16 25.34 -7.66
C GLU A 96 -11.19 26.00 -6.73
N SER A 97 -11.53 25.34 -5.63
CA SER A 97 -12.42 25.91 -4.61
C SER A 97 -11.82 27.16 -3.95
N LEU A 98 -10.50 27.21 -3.76
CA LEU A 98 -9.82 28.39 -3.23
C LEU A 98 -9.82 29.54 -4.24
N LEU A 99 -9.61 29.25 -5.54
CA LEU A 99 -9.62 30.28 -6.59
C LEU A 99 -10.99 30.92 -6.82
N THR A 100 -12.06 30.21 -6.51
CA THR A 100 -13.45 30.66 -6.69
C THR A 100 -14.05 31.31 -5.43
N THR A 101 -13.35 31.24 -4.30
CA THR A 101 -13.79 31.85 -3.03
C THR A 101 -13.56 33.35 -3.05
N SER A 102 -14.46 34.11 -2.40
CA SER A 102 -14.40 35.58 -2.33
C SER A 102 -13.05 36.08 -1.82
N VAL A 103 -12.48 37.07 -2.52
CA VAL A 103 -11.22 37.73 -2.14
C VAL A 103 -11.29 38.24 -0.69
N LYS A 104 -12.45 38.78 -0.26
CA LYS A 104 -12.64 39.33 1.09
C LYS A 104 -12.49 38.29 2.20
N ASP A 105 -12.84 37.03 1.93
CA ASP A 105 -12.75 35.94 2.91
C ASP A 105 -11.33 35.32 2.94
N LEU A 106 -10.56 35.51 1.87
CA LEU A 106 -9.20 34.99 1.70
C LEU A 106 -8.10 36.02 1.99
N ASP A 107 -8.41 37.32 1.99
CA ASP A 107 -7.46 38.43 2.17
C ASP A 107 -6.71 38.39 3.52
N GLN A 108 -7.28 37.69 4.50
CA GLN A 108 -6.67 37.42 5.80
C GLN A 108 -5.51 36.40 5.74
N TYR A 109 -5.31 35.72 4.61
CA TYR A 109 -4.25 34.72 4.40
C TYR A 109 -3.40 35.05 3.17
N GLN A 110 -2.07 34.95 3.29
CA GLN A 110 -1.20 35.07 2.14
C GLN A 110 -1.43 33.89 1.18
N SER A 111 -1.62 34.17 -0.11
CA SER A 111 -1.88 33.13 -1.13
C SER A 111 -0.76 32.08 -1.20
N GLY A 112 0.49 32.47 -0.94
CA GLY A 112 1.62 31.56 -0.83
C GLY A 112 1.54 30.61 0.37
N ASP A 113 1.02 31.08 1.52
CA ASP A 113 0.83 30.24 2.71
C ASP A 113 -0.27 29.20 2.47
N LEU A 114 -1.39 29.59 1.84
CA LEU A 114 -2.47 28.67 1.49
C LEU A 114 -2.01 27.56 0.52
N ALA A 115 -1.25 27.93 -0.52
CA ALA A 115 -0.73 26.96 -1.49
C ALA A 115 0.32 26.02 -0.87
N SER A 116 1.18 26.56 0.01
CA SER A 116 2.17 25.79 0.77
C SER A 116 1.49 24.79 1.69
N ARG A 117 0.51 25.22 2.50
CA ARG A 117 -0.29 24.36 3.37
C ARG A 117 -1.01 23.28 2.59
N LEU A 118 -1.69 23.63 1.49
CA LEU A 118 -2.39 22.65 0.66
C LEU A 118 -1.44 21.56 0.15
N THR A 119 -0.26 21.94 -0.35
CA THR A 119 0.69 20.98 -0.93
C THR A 119 1.40 20.18 0.15
N ASN A 120 1.82 20.82 1.25
CA ASN A 120 2.49 20.14 2.37
C ASN A 120 1.54 19.18 3.09
N ASP A 121 0.34 19.62 3.43
CA ASP A 121 -0.64 18.78 4.11
C ASP A 121 -1.06 17.60 3.22
N MET A 122 -1.24 17.83 1.91
CA MET A 122 -1.52 16.74 0.97
C MET A 122 -0.34 15.77 0.81
N SER A 123 0.89 16.27 0.83
CA SER A 123 2.09 15.42 0.79
C SER A 123 2.21 14.54 2.03
N VAL A 124 1.92 15.09 3.22
CA VAL A 124 1.90 14.32 4.47
C VAL A 124 0.85 13.21 4.43
N VAL A 125 -0.36 13.52 3.93
CA VAL A 125 -1.40 12.51 3.72
C VAL A 125 -0.96 11.48 2.68
N HIS A 126 -0.48 11.91 1.51
CA HIS A 126 0.00 11.01 0.45
C HIS A 126 1.05 10.03 0.96
N HIS A 127 2.04 10.55 1.67
CA HIS A 127 3.13 9.78 2.22
C HIS A 127 2.63 8.75 3.24
N ARG A 128 1.80 9.17 4.21
CA ARG A 128 1.22 8.28 5.23
C ARG A 128 0.47 7.10 4.60
N TYR A 129 -0.33 7.34 3.56
CA TYR A 129 -1.15 6.30 2.93
C TYR A 129 -0.42 5.48 1.86
N SER A 130 0.62 6.03 1.23
CA SER A 130 1.37 5.31 0.19
C SER A 130 2.46 4.40 0.76
N SER A 131 3.09 4.76 1.88
CA SER A 131 4.15 3.96 2.50
C SER A 131 3.66 3.14 3.67
N LYS A 132 2.96 3.73 4.65
CA LYS A 132 2.70 3.05 5.95
C LYS A 132 1.43 2.21 6.01
N PHE A 133 0.36 2.64 5.34
CA PHE A 133 -0.92 1.93 5.42
C PHE A 133 -0.83 0.49 4.92
N LEU A 134 -0.05 0.27 3.86
CA LEU A 134 0.10 -1.07 3.27
C LEU A 134 0.99 -1.96 4.13
N ASP A 135 2.09 -1.44 4.66
CA ASP A 135 2.96 -2.18 5.58
C ASP A 135 2.16 -2.64 6.83
N GLU A 136 1.41 -1.73 7.45
CA GLU A 136 0.52 -2.07 8.58
C GLU A 136 -0.58 -3.08 8.21
N TRP A 137 -1.12 -2.99 6.98
CA TRP A 137 -2.13 -3.93 6.47
C TRP A 137 -1.55 -5.34 6.33
N PHE A 138 -0.36 -5.52 5.73
CA PHE A 138 0.27 -6.85 5.59
C PHE A 138 0.86 -7.38 6.89
N ASP A 139 1.39 -6.51 7.75
CA ASP A 139 1.87 -6.86 9.09
C ASP A 139 0.72 -7.40 9.95
N GLY A 140 -0.48 -6.82 9.83
CA GLY A 140 -1.68 -7.29 10.50
C GLY A 140 -2.09 -8.72 10.12
N TYR A 141 -1.64 -9.24 8.97
CA TYR A 141 -1.89 -10.62 8.54
C TYR A 141 -0.69 -11.57 8.73
N GLY A 142 0.42 -11.09 9.32
CA GLY A 142 1.60 -11.92 9.59
C GLY A 142 2.35 -12.37 8.33
N VAL A 143 2.26 -11.62 7.22
CA VAL A 143 2.88 -11.97 5.93
C VAL A 143 4.31 -11.38 5.79
N ASN A 144 4.81 -10.66 6.81
CA ASN A 144 6.17 -10.11 6.82
C ASN A 144 7.16 -11.01 7.58
N LEU A 145 7.91 -11.82 6.85
CA LEU A 145 9.11 -12.53 7.39
C LEU A 145 10.41 -11.72 7.21
N PHE A 146 10.33 -10.55 6.56
CA PHE A 146 11.48 -9.66 6.35
C PHE A 146 11.08 -8.19 6.55
N SER A 147 10.69 -7.85 7.78
CA SER A 147 10.91 -6.48 8.25
C SER A 147 12.43 -6.28 8.33
N VAL A 148 13.06 -5.81 7.25
CA VAL A 148 14.42 -5.28 7.35
C VAL A 148 14.30 -4.05 8.23
N ASP A 149 14.78 -4.19 9.46
CA ASP A 149 14.79 -3.15 10.45
C ASP A 149 15.71 -2.02 9.95
N HIS A 150 15.15 -1.03 9.27
CA HIS A 150 15.88 0.10 8.71
C HIS A 150 16.52 1.00 9.80
N GLN A 151 16.36 0.67 11.08
CA GLN A 151 16.97 1.40 12.18
C GLN A 151 18.42 0.98 12.51
N SER A 152 18.96 -0.13 11.97
CA SER A 152 20.29 -0.61 12.38
C SER A 152 21.48 0.01 11.61
N VAL A 153 21.26 0.92 10.65
CA VAL A 153 22.34 1.45 9.78
C VAL A 153 22.78 2.88 10.17
N ALA A 154 22.09 3.55 11.10
CA ALA A 154 22.39 4.95 11.45
C ALA A 154 23.31 5.15 12.67
N HIS A 155 23.65 4.09 13.42
CA HIS A 155 24.57 4.17 14.56
C HIS A 155 25.56 3.01 14.53
N GLY A 156 26.55 3.12 13.65
CA GLY A 156 27.56 2.08 13.49
C GLY A 156 28.76 2.50 12.65
N SER A 157 29.37 3.65 12.99
CA SER A 157 30.80 3.98 12.81
C SER A 157 31.03 5.43 13.18
#